data_AF-A0A366KC36-F1
#
_entry.id   AF-A0A366KC36-F1
#
_cell.length_a   1.000
_cell.length_b   1.000
_cell.length_c   1.000
_cell.angle_alpha   90.00
_cell.angle_beta   90.00
_cell.angle_gamma   90.00
#
_symmetry.space_group_name_H-M   'P 1'
#
loop_
_entity.id
_entity.type
_entity.pdbx_description
1 polymer ?
#
loop_
_entity_poly.entity_id
_entity_poly.type
_entity_poly.pdbx_seq_one_letter_code
_entity_poly.pdbx_strand_id
1 'polypeptide(L)' 'MRSNDYWSDKDQKQFQHIETSEQERGQDEKTAERIAAATVNKERSRQGRTKAQQEGKAKA' A
#
# COMPACT_ATOMS: atom_id res chain seq x y z
N MET A 1 -6.43 -4.03 22.38
CA MET A 1 -5.68 -3.04 21.57
C MET A 1 -6.14 -3.16 20.12
N ARG A 2 -6.60 -2.08 19.48
CA ARG A 2 -6.76 -2.07 18.02
C ARG A 2 -5.37 -1.79 17.44
N SER A 3 -4.65 -2.83 17.03
CA SER A 3 -3.43 -2.66 16.26
C SER A 3 -3.81 -1.89 15.00
N ASN A 4 -3.42 -0.62 14.95
CA ASN A 4 -3.72 0.30 13.87
C ASN A 4 -2.77 0.05 12.69
N ASP A 5 -2.60 -1.21 12.31
CA ASP A 5 -1.82 -1.61 11.16
C ASP A 5 -2.73 -1.48 9.94
N TYR A 6 -2.80 -0.26 9.40
CA TYR A 6 -3.55 0.02 8.17
C TYR A 6 -3.13 -0.89 7.02
N TRP A 7 -1.93 -1.47 7.07
CA TRP A 7 -1.38 -2.36 6.06
C TRP A 7 -1.30 -3.78 6.61
N SER A 8 -1.81 -4.73 5.83
CA SER A 8 -1.67 -6.15 6.13
C SER A 8 -0.24 -6.65 5.88
N ASP A 9 0.13 -7.81 6.42
CA ASP A 9 1.42 -8.47 6.14
C ASP A 9 1.66 -8.65 4.64
N LYS A 10 0.58 -8.85 3.86
CA LYS A 10 0.66 -8.96 2.40
C LYS A 10 1.01 -7.61 1.76
N ASP A 11 0.41 -6.53 2.25
CA ASP A 11 0.67 -5.17 1.76
C ASP A 11 2.14 -4.78 2.05
N GLN A 12 2.65 -5.15 3.23
CA GLN A 12 4.05 -4.91 3.62
C GLN A 12 5.04 -5.68 2.72
N LYS A 13 4.76 -6.95 2.40
CA LYS A 13 5.58 -7.75 1.48
C LYS A 13 5.58 -7.19 0.06
N GLN A 14 4.41 -6.75 -0.43
CA GLN A 14 4.32 -6.12 -1.74
C GLN A 14 5.10 -4.80 -1.80
N PHE A 15 4.98 -3.99 -0.74
CA PHE A 15 5.72 -2.75 -0.63
C PHE A 15 7.23 -2.99 -0.76
N GLN A 16 7.79 -3.88 0.07
CA GLN A 16 9.21 -4.21 0.03
C GLN A 16 9.64 -4.74 -1.35
N HIS A 17 8.83 -5.61 -1.96
CA HIS A 17 9.15 -6.17 -3.27
C HIS A 17 9.22 -5.10 -4.37
N ILE A 18 8.27 -4.17 -4.38
CA ILE A 18 8.24 -3.08 -5.37
C ILE A 18 9.39 -2.10 -5.11
N GLU A 19 9.62 -1.73 -3.85
CA GLU A 19 10.72 -0.85 -3.47
C GLU A 19 12.07 -1.40 -3.94
N THR A 20 12.36 -2.67 -3.64
CA THR A 20 13.60 -3.33 -4.09
C THR A 20 13.67 -3.38 -5.63
N SER A 21 12.58 -3.73 -6.32
CA SER A 21 12.59 -3.77 -7.79
C SER A 21 12.83 -2.40 -8.42
N GLU A 22 12.29 -1.32 -7.84
CA GLU A 22 12.52 0.04 -8.34
C GLU A 22 13.96 0.51 -8.06
N GLN A 23 14.52 0.17 -6.90
CA GLN A 23 15.94 0.42 -6.60
C GLN A 23 16.86 -0.33 -7.57
N GLU A 24 16.57 -1.60 -7.87
CA GLU A 24 17.31 -2.39 -8.87
C GLU A 24 17.22 -1.80 -10.29
N ARG A 25 16.12 -1.09 -10.61
CA ARG A 25 15.95 -0.35 -11.88
C ARG A 25 16.71 0.99 -11.89
N GLY A 26 17.38 1.35 -10.81
CA GLY A 26 18.15 2.58 -10.69
C GLY A 26 17.36 3.78 -10.15
N GLN A 27 16.19 3.56 -9.54
CA GLN A 27 15.49 4.63 -8.82
C GLN A 27 16.15 4.88 -7.47
N ASP A 28 16.20 6.15 -7.05
CA ASP A 28 16.59 6.51 -5.68
C ASP A 28 15.63 5.89 -4.65
N GLU A 29 16.13 5.54 -3.47
CA GLU A 29 15.39 4.93 -2.37
C GLU A 29 14.07 5.63 -2.08
N LYS A 30 14.09 6.96 -1.92
CA LYS A 30 12.87 7.77 -1.69
C LYS A 30 11.87 7.69 -2.84
N THR A 31 12.35 7.59 -4.08
CA THR A 31 11.49 7.48 -5.25
C THR A 31 10.86 6.09 -5.32
N ALA A 32 11.66 5.04 -5.09
CA ALA A 32 11.22 3.66 -5.00
C ALA A 32 10.17 3.45 -3.89
N GLU A 33 10.43 3.98 -2.69
CA GLU A 33 9.53 3.95 -1.54
C GLU A 33 8.16 4.56 -1.89
N ARG A 34 8.18 5.73 -2.55
CA ARG A 34 6.98 6.45 -2.96
C ARG A 34 6.20 5.70 -4.03
N ILE A 35 6.87 5.06 -4.98
CA ILE A 35 6.26 4.21 -6.02
C ILE A 35 5.62 2.96 -5.37
N ALA A 36 6.32 2.32 -4.44
CA ALA A 36 5.82 1.17 -3.70
C ALA A 36 4.54 1.52 -2.90
N ALA A 37 4.59 2.59 -2.11
CA ALA A 37 3.44 3.08 -1.34
C ALA A 37 2.24 3.41 -2.25
N ALA A 38 2.47 4.09 -3.37
CA ALA A 38 1.41 4.45 -4.32
C ALA A 38 0.77 3.21 -4.95
N THR A 39 1.57 2.20 -5.27
CA THR A 39 1.09 0.94 -5.88
C THR A 39 0.23 0.15 -4.91
N VAL A 40 0.70 -0.04 -3.67
CA VAL A 40 -0.05 -0.73 -2.61
C VAL A 40 -1.35 0.01 -2.29
N ASN A 41 -1.31 1.35 -2.15
CA ASN A 41 -2.53 2.14 -1.91
C ASN A 41 -3.53 2.03 -3.07
N LYS A 42 -3.07 1.99 -4.32
CA LYS A 42 -3.92 1.78 -5.50
C LYS A 42 -4.57 0.40 -5.49
N GLU A 43 -3.84 -0.65 -5.13
CA GLU A 43 -4.39 -2.00 -5.00
C GLU A 43 -5.46 -2.06 -3.88
N ARG A 44 -5.16 -1.49 -2.70
CA ARG A 44 -6.09 -1.43 -1.57
C ARG A 44 -7.37 -0.68 -1.92
N SER A 45 -7.27 0.39 -2.73
CA SER A 45 -8.42 1.14 -3.25
C SER A 45 -9.25 0.31 -4.22
N ARG A 46 -8.62 -0.42 -5.15
CA ARG A 46 -9.35 -1.34 -6.03
C ARG A 46 -10.10 -2.43 -5.26
N GLN A 47 -9.54 -2.87 -4.13
CA GLN A 47 -10.10 -3.94 -3.30
C GLN A 47 -11.14 -3.44 -2.28
N GLY A 48 -11.46 -2.16 -2.22
CA GLY A 48 -12.43 -1.66 -1.24
C GLY A 48 -11.90 -1.57 0.19
N ARG A 49 -10.57 -1.67 0.39
CA ARG A 49 -9.94 -1.73 1.72
C ARG A 49 -9.41 -0.38 2.20
N THR A 50 -9.64 0.68 1.44
CA THR A 50 -9.31 2.03 1.89
C THR A 50 -10.38 2.54 2.85
N LYS A 51 -9.97 3.40 3.79
CA LYS A 51 -10.89 3.99 4.78
C LYS A 51 -12.12 4.63 4.15
N ALA A 52 -11.93 5.40 3.07
CA ALA A 52 -13.02 6.04 2.35
C ALA A 52 -14.06 5.04 1.82
N GLN A 53 -13.61 3.88 1.31
CA GLN A 53 -14.54 2.83 0.85
C GLN A 53 -15.15 2.01 1.98
N GLN A 54 -14.42 1.79 3.07
CA GLN A 54 -14.97 1.12 4.27
C GLN A 54 -16.08 1.97 4.91
N GLU A 55 -15.89 3.29 4.99
CA GLU A 55 -16.91 4.21 5.50
C GLU A 55 -18.13 4.31 4.55
N GLY A 56 -17.91 4.27 3.24
CA GLY A 56 -19.00 4.21 2.25
C GLY A 56 -19.83 2.92 2.33
N LYS A 57 -19.19 1.76 2.58
CA LYS A 57 -19.88 0.48 2.80
C LYS A 57 -20.66 0.41 4.12
N ALA A 58 -20.21 1.10 5.16
CA ALA A 58 -20.88 1.10 6.47
C ALA A 58 -22.13 2.00 6.51
N LYS A 59 -22.32 2.87 5.52
CA LYS A 59 -23.48 3.77 5.40
C LYS A 59 -24.54 3.33 4.37
N ALA A 60 -24.34 2.19 3.71
CA ALA A 60 -25.29 1.57 2.79
C ALA A 60 -25.96 0.37 3.48
#